data_AF-A0A0W8BZP3-F1
#
_entry.id   AF-A0A0W8BZP3-F1
#
_cell.length_a   1.000
_cell.length_b   1.000
_cell.length_c   1.000
_cell.angle_alpha   90.00
_cell.angle_beta   90.00
_cell.angle_gamma   90.00
#
_symmetry.space_group_name_H-M   'P 1'
#
loop_
_entity.id
_entity.type
_entity.pdbx_description
1 polymer ?
#
loop_
_entity_poly.entity_id
_entity_poly.type
_entity_poly.pdbx_seq_one_letter_code
_entity_poly.pdbx_strand_id
1 'polypeptide(L)'
;MTLQHVNIIQFVELVDKDSQLALVMEYASGGDLEAFLRWQQESVGRLSESAIMRIFIQIVLALQYLHEHRVMHRDLKPKVIADLISRSFSSTNILLDGDGIVKLTDFGVSKLLTSSLDFAQTMTGTPHYMAPELLEGGAYDYKSDVWSLGCVLYELAVFTPPFNGTALGAVVGKILHGELLPISEQYSSQLRALVSNLLEKDSSRRPSLSDILKSDVVQRHMLQLVSVATSHQPMLLDQFGARINLHEVIKPLESVSPFPNYPSIHTVDHNSDALVNRQLKSELRCSVKRMCASTNAWFTEISCPLLVLSVMTKAKQFVDFGYGPIRATSKKIIAIGKNYEAHAREMGATSAPKDPVLFLKPTTSYVRNGGSVLLPPGIGEVHHEVELGVVIGKGGKDIAESASMDHVAGYALAIDMTARDLQAKAKKAGLPWTHAKGLDTFTPISDFIPKSVVPSPHDLNLWLKVDDELRQNGNTGDMVHNIPFLISYVSRIMTLEEGDLLITGTPEGVGPVPVGSVLTAGITGLIDVRFPVETRVYKA
;
A
#
# COMPACT_ATOMS: atom_id res chain seq x y z
N MET A 1 32.12 2.38 -2.85
CA MET A 1 31.74 1.13 -2.17
C MET A 1 30.30 0.84 -2.54
N THR A 2 30.01 -0.28 -3.21
CA THR A 2 28.64 -0.64 -3.58
C THR A 2 28.01 -1.42 -2.43
N LEU A 3 27.17 -0.76 -1.65
CA LEU A 3 26.36 -1.43 -0.62
C LEU A 3 25.21 -2.17 -1.30
N GLN A 4 24.94 -3.40 -0.88
CA GLN A 4 23.87 -4.24 -1.44
C GLN A 4 23.05 -4.83 -0.30
N HIS A 5 21.88 -4.24 -0.06
CA HIS A 5 20.94 -4.69 0.96
C HIS A 5 19.52 -4.32 0.53
N VAL A 6 18.54 -5.19 0.77
CA VAL A 6 17.15 -4.98 0.31
C VAL A 6 16.55 -3.67 0.84
N ASN A 7 16.96 -3.28 2.05
CA ASN A 7 16.49 -2.07 2.73
C ASN A 7 17.40 -0.84 2.56
N ILE A 8 18.32 -0.85 1.60
CA ILE A 8 19.20 0.29 1.31
C ILE A 8 19.01 0.66 -0.16
N ILE A 9 18.76 1.94 -0.45
CA ILE A 9 18.56 2.42 -1.81
C ILE A 9 19.82 2.15 -2.63
N GLN A 10 19.67 1.51 -3.79
CA GLN A 10 20.81 1.21 -4.64
C GLN A 10 21.26 2.45 -5.43
N PHE A 11 22.54 2.81 -5.30
CA PHE A 11 23.17 3.77 -6.21
C PHE A 11 23.41 3.12 -7.58
N VAL A 12 22.99 3.78 -8.65
CA VAL A 12 23.13 3.29 -10.02
C VAL A 12 24.34 3.94 -10.69
N GLU A 13 24.31 5.26 -10.87
CA GLU A 13 25.39 6.01 -11.52
C GLU A 13 25.34 7.51 -11.21
N LEU A 14 26.44 8.20 -11.53
CA LEU A 14 26.55 9.65 -11.47
C LEU A 14 26.65 10.17 -12.90
N VAL A 15 25.67 10.96 -13.32
CA VAL A 15 25.63 11.55 -14.66
C VAL A 15 26.11 12.98 -14.58
N ASP A 16 27.23 13.27 -15.24
CA ASP A 16 27.71 14.64 -15.44
C ASP A 16 27.39 15.06 -16.88
N LYS A 17 26.50 16.05 -17.01
CA LYS A 17 26.15 16.60 -18.32
C LYS A 17 25.90 18.10 -18.19
N ASP A 18 26.55 18.90 -19.04
CA ASP A 18 26.34 20.34 -19.14
C ASP A 18 26.56 21.10 -17.81
N SER A 19 27.57 20.71 -17.02
CA SER A 19 27.87 21.26 -15.68
C SER A 19 26.75 21.05 -14.66
N GLN A 20 25.87 20.07 -14.88
CA GLN A 20 24.88 19.59 -13.93
C GLN A 20 25.24 18.16 -13.52
N LEU A 21 25.42 17.97 -12.22
CA LEU A 21 25.66 16.66 -11.63
C LEU A 21 24.31 16.04 -11.23
N ALA A 22 23.96 14.91 -11.83
CA ALA A 22 22.75 14.16 -11.52
C ALA A 22 23.10 12.80 -10.87
N LEU A 23 22.50 12.52 -9.72
CA LEU A 23 22.64 11.24 -9.01
C LEU A 23 21.51 10.31 -9.45
N VAL A 24 21.84 9.14 -9.99
CA VAL A 24 20.86 8.12 -10.40
C VAL A 24 20.85 7.01 -9.35
N MET A 25 19.66 6.73 -8.81
CA MET A 25 19.44 5.74 -7.74
C MET A 25 18.21 4.89 -8.06
N GLU A 26 18.08 3.77 -7.35
CA GLU A 26 16.85 2.98 -7.29
C GLU A 26 15.65 3.87 -6.97
N TYR A 27 14.52 3.58 -7.62
CA TYR A 27 13.29 4.33 -7.41
C TYR A 27 12.43 3.66 -6.34
N ALA A 28 12.26 4.33 -5.21
CA ALA A 28 11.34 3.92 -4.16
C ALA A 28 9.93 4.44 -4.47
N SER A 29 9.10 3.60 -5.10
CA SER A 29 7.78 3.99 -5.62
C SER A 29 6.72 4.31 -4.57
N GLY A 30 6.92 3.91 -3.31
CA GLY A 30 6.03 4.18 -2.18
C GLY A 30 6.23 5.58 -1.56
N GLY A 31 7.20 6.36 -2.04
CA GLY A 31 7.45 7.71 -1.56
C GLY A 31 8.15 7.74 -0.20
N ASP A 32 8.07 8.88 0.49
CA ASP A 32 8.70 9.07 1.80
C ASP A 32 7.82 8.64 2.98
N LEU A 33 8.48 8.23 4.07
CA LEU A 33 7.80 7.80 5.29
C LEU A 33 6.99 8.93 5.95
N GLU A 34 7.42 10.19 5.79
CA GLU A 34 6.67 11.35 6.30
C GLU A 34 5.27 11.43 5.67
N ALA A 35 5.19 11.40 4.35
CA ALA A 35 3.94 11.43 3.59
C ALA A 35 3.05 10.25 3.99
N PHE A 36 3.63 9.06 4.17
CA PHE A 36 2.91 7.90 4.68
C PHE A 36 2.32 8.13 6.07
N LEU A 37 3.10 8.66 7.02
CA LEU A 37 2.62 8.89 8.40
C LEU A 37 1.56 9.97 8.48
N ARG A 38 1.71 11.07 7.72
CA ARG A 38 0.68 12.11 7.63
C ARG A 38 -0.63 11.53 7.07
N TRP A 39 -0.52 10.81 5.95
CA TRP A 39 -1.67 10.16 5.32
C TRP A 39 -2.36 9.19 6.29
N GLN A 40 -1.60 8.39 7.02
CA GLN A 40 -2.11 7.43 8.00
C GLN A 40 -2.83 8.15 9.15
N GLN A 41 -2.24 9.20 9.72
CA GLN A 41 -2.82 10.00 10.79
C GLN A 41 -4.15 10.63 10.37
N GLU A 42 -4.23 11.15 9.13
CA GLU A 42 -5.43 11.79 8.58
C GLU A 42 -6.52 10.78 8.17
N SER A 43 -6.12 9.60 7.67
CA SER A 43 -7.05 8.66 7.02
C SER A 43 -7.53 7.52 7.92
N VAL A 44 -6.64 6.92 8.70
CA VAL A 44 -6.86 5.63 9.40
C VAL A 44 -6.67 5.78 10.91
N GLY A 45 -6.00 6.85 11.35
CA GLY A 45 -5.65 7.07 12.75
C GLY A 45 -4.30 6.43 13.09
N ARG A 46 -4.18 5.81 14.27
CA ARG A 46 -2.91 5.26 14.76
C ARG A 46 -2.48 4.00 14.00
N LEU A 47 -1.17 3.80 13.88
CA LEU A 47 -0.62 2.55 13.36
C LEU A 47 -0.84 1.41 14.34
N SER A 48 -1.06 0.19 13.83
CA SER A 48 -1.03 -1.01 14.66
C SER A 48 0.39 -1.31 15.10
N GLU A 49 0.56 -1.92 16.27
CA GLU A 49 1.88 -2.30 16.79
C GLU A 49 2.65 -3.21 15.79
N SER A 50 1.95 -4.13 15.13
CA SER A 50 2.54 -4.98 14.10
C SER A 50 3.09 -4.18 12.90
N ALA A 51 2.36 -3.16 12.44
CA ALA A 51 2.83 -2.29 11.35
C ALA A 51 4.04 -1.45 11.77
N ILE A 52 4.01 -0.88 12.98
CA ILE A 52 5.14 -0.15 13.57
C ILE A 52 6.38 -1.04 13.61
N MET A 53 6.24 -2.26 14.14
CA MET A 53 7.35 -3.19 14.28
C MET A 53 7.88 -3.67 12.93
N ARG A 54 7.02 -3.81 11.90
CA ARG A 54 7.46 -4.15 10.53
C ARG A 54 8.36 -3.08 9.92
N ILE A 55 8.01 -1.80 10.07
CA ILE A 55 8.83 -0.69 9.57
C ILE A 55 10.13 -0.63 10.39
N PHE A 56 10.03 -0.69 11.72
CA PHE A 56 11.16 -0.61 12.63
C PHE A 56 12.21 -1.70 12.38
N ILE A 57 11.80 -2.96 12.26
CA ILE A 57 12.72 -4.10 12.05
C ILE A 57 13.51 -3.93 10.75
N GLN A 58 12.87 -3.48 9.67
CA GLN A 58 13.54 -3.26 8.40
C GLN A 58 14.61 -2.14 8.48
N ILE A 59 14.33 -1.07 9.22
CA ILE A 59 15.31 -0.01 9.50
C ILE A 59 16.49 -0.58 10.31
N VAL A 60 16.21 -1.39 11.35
CA VAL A 60 17.25 -2.02 12.17
C VAL A 60 18.16 -2.93 11.34
N LEU A 61 17.59 -3.73 10.43
CA LEU A 61 18.35 -4.61 9.54
C LEU A 61 19.26 -3.80 8.61
N ALA A 62 18.74 -2.73 8.01
CA ALA A 62 19.51 -1.82 7.16
C ALA A 62 20.67 -1.15 7.92
N LEU A 63 20.39 -0.60 9.11
CA LEU A 63 21.41 0.03 9.95
C LEU A 63 22.48 -0.96 10.40
N GLN A 64 22.08 -2.19 10.75
CA GLN A 64 23.06 -3.20 11.14
C GLN A 64 23.98 -3.54 9.96
N TYR A 65 23.43 -3.70 8.76
CA TYR A 65 24.24 -3.93 7.57
C TYR A 65 25.22 -2.78 7.32
N LEU A 66 24.77 -1.52 7.46
CA LEU A 66 25.65 -0.36 7.34
C LEU A 66 26.78 -0.42 8.38
N HIS A 67 26.46 -0.68 9.65
CA HIS A 67 27.43 -0.73 10.75
C HIS A 67 28.44 -1.89 10.57
N GLU A 68 28.01 -3.05 10.09
CA GLU A 68 28.88 -4.18 9.73
C GLU A 68 29.86 -3.81 8.60
N HIS A 69 29.46 -2.91 7.70
CA HIS A 69 30.29 -2.34 6.63
C HIS A 69 31.05 -1.07 7.07
N ARG A 70 31.06 -0.76 8.37
CA ARG A 70 31.70 0.43 8.99
C ARG A 70 31.17 1.76 8.45
N VAL A 71 29.92 1.78 7.99
CA VAL A 71 29.19 2.98 7.58
C VAL A 71 28.22 3.35 8.70
N MET A 72 28.26 4.61 9.14
CA MET A 72 27.23 5.18 10.03
C MET A 72 26.26 5.98 9.18
N HIS A 73 24.97 5.97 9.51
CA HIS A 73 23.99 6.73 8.73
C HIS A 73 24.10 8.23 9.01
N ARG A 74 24.24 8.63 10.28
CA ARG A 74 24.48 10.03 10.71
C ARG A 74 23.33 11.02 10.52
N ASP A 75 22.24 10.61 9.86
CA ASP A 75 21.09 11.47 9.58
C ASP A 75 19.79 10.66 9.45
N LEU A 76 19.57 9.72 10.37
CA LEU A 76 18.34 8.93 10.39
C LEU A 76 17.17 9.78 10.88
N LYS A 77 16.37 10.31 9.95
CA LYS A 77 15.21 11.17 10.25
C LYS A 77 14.04 10.81 9.31
N PRO A 78 12.85 10.48 9.86
CA PRO A 78 11.63 10.35 9.09
C PRO A 78 11.09 11.70 8.61
N LYS A 79 11.68 12.82 9.07
CA LYS A 79 11.29 14.21 8.77
C LYS A 79 9.83 14.48 9.12
N VAL A 80 9.43 14.46 10.39
CA VAL A 80 8.23 15.20 10.82
C VAL A 80 8.67 16.49 11.48
N ILE A 81 8.86 17.53 10.66
CA ILE A 81 8.68 18.92 11.09
C ILE A 81 8.13 19.66 9.87
N ALA A 82 6.82 19.79 9.81
CA ALA A 82 6.18 20.79 8.97
C ALA A 82 6.56 22.17 9.52
N ASP A 83 7.65 22.73 9.05
CA ASP A 83 7.89 24.16 9.21
C ASP A 83 6.84 24.85 8.33
N LEU A 84 5.79 25.37 8.96
CA LEU A 84 4.59 25.92 8.33
C LEU A 84 4.87 27.11 7.38
N ILE A 85 6.13 27.49 7.23
CA ILE A 85 6.59 28.70 6.52
C ILE A 85 7.48 28.35 5.31
N SER A 86 8.04 27.14 5.21
CA SER A 86 8.91 26.78 4.08
C SER A 86 8.28 25.64 3.26
N ARG A 87 7.69 26.00 2.12
CA ARG A 87 7.33 25.07 1.02
C ARG A 87 8.60 24.58 0.32
N SER A 88 9.56 24.06 1.09
CA SER A 88 10.87 23.62 0.62
C SER A 88 11.03 22.11 0.78
N PHE A 89 11.61 21.49 -0.23
CA PHE A 89 11.55 20.07 -0.57
C PHE A 89 11.73 19.07 0.61
N SER A 90 10.79 18.13 0.64
CA SER A 90 10.67 16.84 1.35
C SER A 90 11.89 15.91 1.56
N SER A 91 13.11 16.35 1.89
CA SER A 91 14.27 15.44 2.09
C SER A 91 14.15 14.51 3.31
N THR A 92 13.43 13.39 3.18
CA THR A 92 13.42 12.30 4.17
C THR A 92 14.41 11.22 3.74
N ASN A 93 15.08 10.58 4.71
CA ASN A 93 16.08 9.54 4.44
C ASN A 93 15.52 8.10 4.55
N ILE A 94 14.21 7.98 4.75
CA ILE A 94 13.49 6.70 4.88
C ILE A 94 12.39 6.69 3.84
N LEU A 95 12.62 5.96 2.76
CA LEU A 95 11.66 5.78 1.68
C LEU A 95 10.96 4.43 1.83
N LEU A 96 9.83 4.29 1.14
CA LEU A 96 9.12 3.04 0.96
C LEU A 96 9.11 2.69 -0.52
N ASP A 97 9.34 1.43 -0.88
CA ASP A 97 8.94 0.96 -2.20
C ASP A 97 7.45 0.60 -2.22
N GLY A 98 6.95 0.21 -3.39
CA GLY A 98 5.54 -0.12 -3.56
C GLY A 98 5.12 -1.41 -2.84
N ASP A 99 6.08 -2.17 -2.31
CA ASP A 99 5.87 -3.37 -1.52
C ASP A 99 5.84 -3.07 -0.01
N GLY A 100 5.87 -1.78 0.36
CA GLY A 100 6.02 -1.34 1.74
C GLY A 100 7.36 -1.74 2.36
N ILE A 101 8.36 -2.06 1.53
CA ILE A 101 9.71 -2.31 2.00
C ILE A 101 10.40 -0.98 2.26
N VAL A 102 11.04 -0.88 3.42
CA VAL A 102 11.78 0.31 3.80
C VAL A 102 13.07 0.38 3.00
N LYS A 103 13.39 1.55 2.44
CA LYS A 103 14.63 1.86 1.72
C LYS A 103 15.32 3.05 2.39
N LEU A 104 16.44 2.81 3.06
CA LEU A 104 17.28 3.88 3.61
C LEU A 104 18.08 4.56 2.50
N THR A 105 18.10 5.88 2.49
CA THR A 105 18.83 6.73 1.53
C THR A 105 19.75 7.71 2.25
N ASP A 106 20.62 8.40 1.50
CA ASP A 106 21.45 9.52 1.98
C ASP A 106 22.42 9.19 3.13
N PHE A 107 22.84 7.93 3.25
CA PHE A 107 23.83 7.43 4.21
C PHE A 107 25.29 7.79 3.88
N GLY A 108 25.53 8.76 2.97
CA GLY A 108 26.84 8.95 2.31
C GLY A 108 27.29 10.39 2.06
N VAL A 109 26.45 11.41 2.26
CA VAL A 109 26.90 12.82 2.28
C VAL A 109 27.02 13.27 3.72
N SER A 110 27.82 12.53 4.51
CA SER A 110 28.17 13.00 5.85
C SER A 110 28.85 14.35 5.66
N LYS A 111 28.19 15.43 6.08
CA LYS A 111 28.86 16.72 6.25
C LYS A 111 30.18 16.41 6.96
N LEU A 112 31.29 16.81 6.35
CA LEU A 112 32.61 16.85 6.98
C LEU A 112 32.53 17.86 8.14
N LEU A 113 31.78 17.51 9.19
CA LEU A 113 31.68 18.24 10.44
C LEU A 113 32.92 17.88 11.27
N THR A 114 34.07 18.21 10.72
CA THR A 114 35.38 18.09 11.39
C THR A 114 35.77 19.40 12.07
N SER A 115 35.01 20.49 11.85
CA SER A 115 35.31 21.80 12.43
C SER A 115 34.16 22.31 13.29
N SER A 116 34.48 22.87 14.45
CA SER A 116 33.56 23.51 15.39
C SER A 116 32.84 24.75 14.80
N LEU A 117 33.25 25.19 13.60
CA LEU A 117 32.63 26.29 12.85
C LEU A 117 31.47 25.82 11.96
N ASP A 118 31.50 24.58 11.43
CA ASP A 118 30.43 24.01 10.59
C ASP A 118 29.17 23.63 11.40
N PHE A 119 29.31 23.51 12.72
CA PHE A 119 28.18 23.41 13.66
C PHE A 119 27.26 24.62 13.53
N ALA A 120 27.80 25.83 13.29
CA ALA A 120 27.01 27.06 13.26
C ALA A 120 26.19 27.25 11.97
N GLN A 121 26.68 26.77 10.81
CA GLN A 121 25.95 26.90 9.53
C GLN A 121 24.86 25.83 9.31
N THR A 122 24.87 24.75 10.10
CA THR A 122 23.85 23.69 10.06
C THR A 122 22.66 23.97 11.00
N MET A 123 22.71 25.05 11.78
CA MET A 123 21.71 25.44 12.80
C MET A 123 20.42 26.06 12.23
N THR A 124 20.08 25.77 10.98
CA THR A 124 18.77 26.10 10.40
C THR A 124 17.78 24.93 10.45
N GLY A 125 18.20 23.75 10.93
CA GLY A 125 17.32 22.59 11.18
C GLY A 125 17.21 22.26 12.67
N THR A 126 15.99 22.07 13.16
CA THR A 126 15.73 21.80 14.58
C THR A 126 16.16 20.36 14.97
N PRO A 127 16.91 20.13 16.06
CA PRO A 127 17.72 18.92 16.33
C PRO A 127 16.93 17.72 16.88
N HIS A 128 15.68 17.54 16.46
CA HIS A 128 14.71 16.61 17.07
C HIS A 128 15.16 15.14 17.14
N TYR A 129 16.10 14.73 16.29
CA TYR A 129 16.61 13.35 16.21
C TYR A 129 18.10 13.23 16.59
N MET A 130 18.73 14.34 17.02
CA MET A 130 20.13 14.34 17.44
C MET A 130 20.25 13.74 18.83
N ALA A 131 21.26 12.89 19.00
CA ALA A 131 21.55 12.26 20.27
C ALA A 131 22.13 13.26 21.29
N PRO A 132 21.84 13.12 22.59
CA PRO A 132 22.32 14.00 23.65
C PRO A 132 23.83 14.24 23.61
N GLU A 133 24.61 13.18 23.40
CA GLU A 133 26.07 13.23 23.38
C GLU A 133 26.61 14.14 22.26
N LEU A 134 25.89 14.28 21.16
CA LEU A 134 26.26 15.18 20.05
C LEU A 134 26.02 16.65 20.39
N LEU A 135 24.96 16.92 21.16
CA LEU A 135 24.62 18.27 21.60
C LEU A 135 25.57 18.77 22.69
N GLU A 136 26.19 17.85 23.44
CA GLU A 136 27.22 18.12 24.44
C GLU A 136 28.63 18.23 23.84
N GLY A 137 28.77 18.14 22.51
CA GLY A 137 30.05 18.24 21.80
C GLY A 137 30.84 16.94 21.70
N GLY A 138 30.22 15.80 22.01
CA GLY A 138 30.77 14.47 21.80
C GLY A 138 30.85 14.07 20.32
N ALA A 139 31.59 12.99 20.04
CA ALA A 139 31.75 12.45 18.70
C ALA A 139 30.54 11.57 18.32
N TYR A 140 30.19 11.58 17.03
CA TYR A 140 29.16 10.69 16.48
C TYR A 140 29.65 9.24 16.43
N ASP A 141 28.87 8.34 17.03
CA ASP A 141 29.14 6.90 17.06
C ASP A 141 27.92 6.07 16.62
N TYR A 142 28.05 4.74 16.64
CA TYR A 142 26.96 3.83 16.28
C TYR A 142 25.75 3.92 17.23
N LYS A 143 25.93 4.36 18.48
CA LYS A 143 24.84 4.55 19.47
C LYS A 143 24.07 5.83 19.22
N SER A 144 24.66 6.81 18.53
CA SER A 144 23.94 7.98 18.04
C SER A 144 22.89 7.59 16.98
N ASP A 145 23.18 6.64 16.08
CA ASP A 145 22.17 6.09 15.14
C ASP A 145 21.03 5.36 15.90
N VAL A 146 21.36 4.66 17.00
CA VAL A 146 20.36 3.98 17.86
C VAL A 146 19.41 4.98 18.53
N TRP A 147 19.90 6.14 18.96
CA TRP A 147 19.05 7.19 19.48
C TRP A 147 18.08 7.71 18.42
N SER A 148 18.58 8.04 17.23
CA SER A 148 17.75 8.51 16.13
C SER A 148 16.70 7.46 15.74
N LEU A 149 17.04 6.17 15.80
CA LEU A 149 16.12 5.05 15.62
C LEU A 149 15.04 5.03 16.72
N GLY A 150 15.39 5.32 17.97
CA GLY A 150 14.44 5.49 19.08
C GLY A 150 13.45 6.63 18.83
N CYS A 151 13.92 7.75 18.30
CA CYS A 151 13.06 8.87 17.92
C CYS A 151 12.09 8.46 16.80
N VAL A 152 12.56 7.72 15.79
CA VAL A 152 11.70 7.18 14.72
C VAL A 152 10.64 6.25 15.30
N LEU A 153 11.02 5.30 16.17
CA LEU A 153 10.07 4.35 16.76
C LEU A 153 8.99 5.06 17.61
N TYR A 154 9.39 6.06 18.39
CA TYR A 154 8.45 6.90 19.15
C TYR A 154 7.46 7.59 18.21
N GLU A 155 7.97 8.18 17.13
CA GLU A 155 7.16 8.92 16.17
C GLU A 155 6.21 8.03 15.38
N LEU A 156 6.59 6.80 15.03
CA LEU A 156 5.67 5.82 14.45
C LEU A 156 4.46 5.54 15.37
N ALA A 157 4.65 5.60 16.69
CA ALA A 157 3.58 5.35 17.66
C ALA A 157 2.72 6.59 17.97
N VAL A 158 3.32 7.79 17.93
CA VAL A 158 2.73 9.05 18.44
C VAL A 158 2.42 10.08 17.34
N PHE A 159 2.99 9.91 16.15
CA PHE A 159 2.99 10.85 15.00
C PHE A 159 3.61 12.23 15.27
N THR A 160 4.29 12.39 16.40
CA THR A 160 5.10 13.56 16.69
C THR A 160 6.43 13.13 17.29
N PRO A 161 7.54 13.86 17.02
CA PRO A 161 8.83 13.51 17.60
C PRO A 161 8.81 13.58 19.14
N PRO A 162 9.68 12.83 19.84
CA PRO A 162 9.66 12.75 21.30
C PRO A 162 9.96 14.08 22.00
N PHE A 163 10.79 14.93 21.39
CA PHE A 163 11.23 16.21 21.96
C PHE A 163 10.94 17.35 20.98
N ASN A 164 9.79 18.00 21.11
CA ASN A 164 9.38 19.12 20.25
C ASN A 164 9.49 20.49 20.94
N GLY A 165 9.71 21.55 20.17
CA GLY A 165 9.80 22.91 20.69
C GLY A 165 9.86 23.96 19.59
N THR A 166 9.45 25.18 19.91
CA THR A 166 9.39 26.32 18.97
C THR A 166 10.74 27.01 18.77
N ALA A 167 11.74 26.69 19.60
CA ALA A 167 13.08 27.25 19.53
C ALA A 167 14.13 26.15 19.73
N LEU A 168 15.27 26.29 19.05
CA LEU A 168 16.40 25.36 19.12
C LEU A 168 16.80 25.02 20.56
N GLY A 169 17.04 26.04 21.40
CA GLY A 169 17.42 25.84 22.80
C GLY A 169 16.38 25.11 23.64
N ALA A 170 15.09 25.27 23.32
CA ALA A 170 14.01 24.56 24.01
C ALA A 170 14.01 23.06 23.65
N VAL A 171 14.27 22.72 22.39
CA VAL A 171 14.40 21.33 21.94
C VAL A 171 15.65 20.68 22.54
N VAL A 172 16.80 21.36 22.49
CA VAL A 172 18.05 20.90 23.11
C VAL A 172 17.86 20.66 24.61
N GLY A 173 17.26 21.61 25.34
CA GLY A 173 16.98 21.44 26.76
C GLY A 173 16.08 20.24 27.07
N LYS A 174 15.10 19.95 26.21
CA LYS A 174 14.26 18.76 26.33
C LYS A 174 15.00 17.46 26.03
N ILE A 175 15.87 17.44 25.02
CA ILE A 175 16.71 16.27 24.71
C ILE A 175 17.65 15.95 25.88
N LEU A 176 18.34 16.96 26.42
CA LEU A 176 19.32 16.78 27.49
C LEU A 176 18.66 16.51 28.85
N HIS A 177 17.58 17.23 29.19
CA HIS A 177 17.04 17.24 30.56
C HIS A 177 15.56 16.88 30.66
N GLY A 178 14.82 16.91 29.56
CA GLY A 178 13.39 16.58 29.54
C GLY A 178 13.10 15.10 29.77
N GLU A 179 11.89 14.82 30.21
CA GLU A 179 11.33 13.47 30.31
C GLU A 179 10.55 13.12 29.04
N LEU A 180 10.53 11.82 28.71
CA LEU A 180 9.79 11.32 27.57
C LEU A 180 8.29 11.32 27.89
N LEU A 181 7.48 11.92 27.01
CA LEU A 181 6.03 11.84 27.15
C LEU A 181 5.55 10.39 26.98
N PRO A 182 4.63 9.90 27.84
CA PRO A 182 4.21 8.52 27.81
C PRO A 182 3.51 8.18 26.49
N ILE A 183 3.92 7.07 25.90
CA ILE A 183 3.24 6.46 24.76
C ILE A 183 1.92 5.84 25.26
N SER A 184 0.88 5.90 24.43
CA SER A 184 -0.46 5.39 24.76
C SER A 184 -0.43 3.95 25.29
N GLU A 185 -1.20 3.67 26.34
CA GLU A 185 -1.31 2.35 26.99
C GLU A 185 -1.91 1.26 26.09
N GLN A 186 -2.49 1.64 24.95
CA GLN A 186 -2.96 0.68 23.94
C GLN A 186 -1.82 -0.16 23.35
N TYR A 187 -0.59 0.35 23.41
CA TYR A 187 0.59 -0.37 22.95
C TYR A 187 1.21 -1.18 24.08
N SER A 188 1.78 -2.32 23.72
CA SER A 188 2.34 -3.27 24.69
C SER A 188 3.39 -2.61 25.58
N SER A 189 3.51 -3.09 26.83
CA SER A 189 4.57 -2.62 27.73
C SER A 189 5.96 -2.89 27.17
N GLN A 190 6.08 -3.92 26.32
CA GLN A 190 7.33 -4.27 25.63
C GLN A 190 7.71 -3.25 24.56
N LEU A 191 6.77 -2.78 23.73
CA LEU A 191 7.03 -1.70 22.77
C LEU A 191 7.45 -0.42 23.49
N ARG A 192 6.72 -0.05 24.54
CA ARG A 192 7.01 1.15 25.34
C ARG A 192 8.39 1.07 26.00
N ALA A 193 8.73 -0.08 26.57
CA ALA A 193 10.06 -0.33 27.13
C ALA A 193 11.17 -0.28 26.07
N LEU A 194 10.92 -0.83 24.88
CA LEU A 194 11.87 -0.75 23.76
C LEU A 194 12.16 0.71 23.39
N VAL A 195 11.13 1.55 23.25
CA VAL A 195 11.32 2.98 22.97
C VAL A 195 12.14 3.67 24.07
N SER A 196 11.80 3.43 25.34
CA SER A 196 12.55 3.98 26.47
C SER A 196 14.03 3.56 26.47
N ASN A 197 14.32 2.29 26.16
CA ASN A 197 15.69 1.79 26.09
C ASN A 197 16.51 2.41 24.95
N LEU A 198 15.88 2.71 23.80
CA LEU A 198 16.54 3.36 22.66
C LEU A 198 16.80 4.85 22.93
N LEU A 199 15.89 5.50 23.66
CA LEU A 199 15.95 6.92 24.06
C LEU A 199 16.63 7.13 25.43
N GLU A 200 17.47 6.18 25.85
CA GLU A 200 18.30 6.33 27.03
C GLU A 200 19.37 7.41 26.77
N LYS A 201 19.51 8.38 27.68
CA LYS A 201 20.38 9.55 27.42
C LYS A 201 21.85 9.17 27.41
N ASP A 202 22.25 8.28 28.32
CA ASP A 202 23.60 7.70 28.34
C ASP A 202 23.76 6.68 27.19
N SER A 203 24.63 7.01 26.23
CA SER A 203 24.88 6.16 25.05
C SER A 203 25.45 4.78 25.40
N SER A 204 26.11 4.64 26.56
CA SER A 204 26.65 3.36 27.03
C SER A 204 25.55 2.39 27.44
N ARG A 205 24.44 2.91 27.95
CA ARG A 205 23.26 2.15 28.40
C ARG A 205 22.30 1.77 27.27
N ARG A 206 22.36 2.45 26.13
CA ARG A 206 21.58 2.08 24.94
C ARG A 206 21.99 0.68 24.45
N PRO A 207 21.04 -0.18 24.04
CA PRO A 207 21.36 -1.48 23.46
C PRO A 207 22.08 -1.32 22.11
N SER A 208 22.87 -2.31 21.70
CA SER A 208 23.36 -2.36 20.32
C SER A 208 22.26 -2.83 19.36
N LEU A 209 22.41 -2.58 18.05
CA LEU A 209 21.48 -3.13 17.03
C LEU A 209 21.38 -4.66 17.09
N SER A 210 22.48 -5.34 17.44
CA SER A 210 22.49 -6.78 17.65
C SER A 210 21.65 -7.20 18.87
N ASP A 211 21.71 -6.44 19.96
CA ASP A 211 20.89 -6.72 21.16
C ASP A 211 19.41 -6.46 20.90
N ILE A 212 19.10 -5.38 20.15
CA ILE A 212 17.72 -5.04 19.74
C ILE A 212 17.12 -6.20 18.95
N LEU A 213 17.84 -6.71 17.94
CA LEU A 213 17.35 -7.84 17.13
C LEU A 213 17.17 -9.11 17.94
N LYS A 214 17.97 -9.34 18.98
CA LYS A 214 17.84 -10.51 19.86
C LYS A 214 16.74 -10.38 20.91
N SER A 215 16.14 -9.21 21.07
CA SER A 215 15.09 -8.99 22.07
C SER A 215 13.82 -9.79 21.75
N ASP A 216 13.14 -10.30 22.78
CA ASP A 216 11.94 -11.13 22.62
C ASP A 216 10.79 -10.42 21.89
N VAL A 217 10.68 -9.09 22.04
CA VAL A 217 9.66 -8.29 21.34
C VAL A 217 9.94 -8.23 19.84
N VAL A 218 11.20 -8.05 19.45
CA VAL A 218 11.61 -8.02 18.05
C VAL A 218 11.53 -9.41 17.43
N GLN A 219 12.05 -10.44 18.12
CA GLN A 219 12.02 -11.83 17.65
C GLN A 219 10.59 -12.34 17.39
N ARG A 220 9.64 -12.04 18.29
CA ARG A 220 8.22 -12.40 18.09
C ARG A 220 7.65 -11.79 16.81
N HIS A 221 7.92 -10.52 16.55
CA HIS A 221 7.46 -9.86 15.33
C HIS A 221 8.24 -10.31 14.08
N MET A 222 9.53 -10.65 14.18
CA MET A 222 10.29 -11.23 13.08
C MET A 222 9.70 -12.58 12.63
N LEU A 223 9.31 -13.45 13.57
CA LEU A 223 8.66 -14.73 13.24
C LEU A 223 7.31 -14.53 12.53
N GLN A 224 6.52 -13.55 12.96
CA GLN A 224 5.28 -13.16 12.27
C GLN A 224 5.55 -12.60 10.87
N LEU A 225 6.65 -11.87 10.67
CA LEU A 225 7.03 -11.37 9.35
C LEU A 225 7.44 -12.49 8.41
N VAL A 226 8.15 -13.52 8.89
CA VAL A 226 8.58 -14.68 8.09
C VAL A 226 7.39 -15.57 7.71
N SER A 227 6.43 -15.79 8.63
CA SER A 227 5.22 -16.58 8.33
C SER A 227 4.31 -15.90 7.31
N VAL A 228 4.37 -14.57 7.17
CA VAL A 228 3.65 -13.79 6.15
C VAL A 228 4.48 -13.65 4.85
N ALA A 229 5.80 -13.53 4.96
CA ALA A 229 6.71 -13.37 3.81
C ALA A 229 6.85 -14.64 2.96
N THR A 230 6.62 -15.83 3.54
CA THR A 230 6.59 -17.11 2.81
C THR A 230 5.52 -17.20 1.73
N SER A 231 4.59 -16.25 1.69
CA SER A 231 3.52 -16.20 0.68
C SER A 231 3.70 -15.05 -0.34
N HIS A 232 4.45 -13.98 -0.01
CA HIS A 232 4.45 -12.74 -0.83
C HIS A 232 5.79 -11.96 -0.90
N GLN A 233 6.86 -12.29 -0.14
CA GLN A 233 8.15 -11.55 -0.19
C GLN A 233 9.38 -12.47 -0.07
N PRO A 234 9.77 -13.18 -1.15
CA PRO A 234 10.88 -14.14 -1.12
C PRO A 234 12.25 -13.51 -0.83
N MET A 235 12.47 -12.22 -1.11
CA MET A 235 13.76 -11.56 -0.84
C MET A 235 14.04 -11.31 0.65
N LEU A 236 12.99 -11.22 1.47
CA LEU A 236 13.13 -11.09 2.93
C LEU A 236 13.50 -12.43 3.59
N LEU A 237 13.04 -13.55 3.01
CA LEU A 237 13.29 -14.91 3.53
C LEU A 237 14.78 -15.24 3.60
N ASP A 238 15.57 -14.84 2.60
CA ASP A 238 17.03 -15.06 2.58
C ASP A 238 17.74 -14.29 3.72
N GLN A 239 17.23 -13.11 4.10
CA GLN A 239 17.78 -12.32 5.21
C GLN A 239 17.42 -12.90 6.58
N PHE A 240 16.19 -13.41 6.72
CA PHE A 240 15.73 -14.04 7.96
C PHE A 240 16.32 -15.44 8.16
N GLY A 241 16.51 -16.20 7.08
CA GLY A 241 16.97 -17.58 7.12
C GLY A 241 18.43 -17.76 7.57
N ALA A 242 19.27 -16.74 7.42
CA ALA A 242 20.63 -16.74 7.94
C ALA A 242 20.71 -16.52 9.47
N ARG A 243 19.62 -16.05 10.11
CA ARG A 243 19.62 -15.54 11.49
C ARG A 243 18.61 -16.20 12.42
N ILE A 244 17.63 -16.91 11.86
CA ILE A 244 16.68 -17.77 12.60
C ILE A 244 17.18 -19.21 12.43
N ASN A 245 17.26 -19.97 13.52
CA ASN A 245 17.57 -21.40 13.48
C ASN A 245 16.39 -22.17 12.85
N LEU A 246 16.24 -22.09 11.52
CA LEU A 246 15.13 -22.66 10.73
C LEU A 246 14.90 -24.14 11.01
N HIS A 247 15.95 -24.87 11.42
CA HIS A 247 15.92 -26.30 11.67
C HIS A 247 15.16 -26.70 12.95
N GLU A 248 14.97 -25.78 13.91
CA GLU A 248 14.14 -26.00 15.11
C GLU A 248 12.68 -25.59 14.91
N VAL A 249 12.39 -24.76 13.89
CA VAL A 249 11.04 -24.25 13.59
C VAL A 249 10.25 -25.21 12.70
N ILE A 250 10.93 -26.05 11.91
CA ILE A 250 10.30 -27.01 10.99
C ILE A 250 10.25 -28.40 11.65
N LYS A 251 9.38 -28.58 12.65
CA LYS A 251 8.57 -29.80 12.96
C LYS A 251 7.84 -29.68 14.31
N PRO A 252 6.58 -30.12 14.46
CA PRO A 252 5.50 -30.22 13.47
C PRO A 252 4.42 -29.15 13.73
N LEU A 253 4.20 -28.27 12.75
CA LEU A 253 2.87 -27.68 12.56
C LEU A 253 2.01 -28.81 11.98
N GLU A 254 1.40 -29.60 12.87
CA GLU A 254 0.28 -30.44 12.48
C GLU A 254 -0.81 -29.56 11.88
N SER A 255 -1.35 -30.04 10.77
CA SER A 255 -2.34 -29.39 9.93
C SER A 255 -3.53 -28.83 10.72
N VAL A 256 -3.64 -27.50 10.76
CA VAL A 256 -4.92 -26.82 11.02
C VAL A 256 -5.43 -26.32 9.67
N SER A 257 -6.27 -27.15 9.04
CA SER A 257 -7.09 -26.77 7.89
C SER A 257 -8.14 -25.74 8.32
N PRO A 258 -8.43 -24.70 7.51
CA PRO A 258 -9.52 -23.77 7.78
C PRO A 258 -10.93 -24.30 7.41
N PHE A 259 -11.10 -25.57 7.01
CA PHE A 259 -12.39 -26.13 6.59
C PHE A 259 -12.90 -27.30 7.47
N PRO A 260 -14.22 -27.43 7.69
CA PRO A 260 -14.80 -28.50 8.51
C PRO A 260 -14.75 -29.88 7.83
N ASN A 261 -14.55 -30.91 8.66
CA ASN A 261 -14.38 -32.31 8.28
C ASN A 261 -15.56 -32.93 7.51
N TYR A 262 -15.24 -33.68 6.44
CA TYR A 262 -16.09 -34.74 5.87
C TYR A 262 -15.31 -36.07 5.84
N PRO A 263 -15.98 -37.22 5.94
CA PRO A 263 -15.34 -38.48 6.30
C PRO A 263 -14.61 -39.17 5.13
N SER A 264 -13.51 -39.80 5.55
CA SER A 264 -12.53 -40.67 4.90
C SER A 264 -12.95 -41.55 3.71
N ILE A 265 -12.08 -41.58 2.69
CA ILE A 265 -11.86 -42.76 1.83
C ILE A 265 -10.35 -43.08 1.82
N HIS A 266 -10.07 -44.38 1.93
CA HIS A 266 -8.80 -45.04 2.22
C HIS A 266 -7.74 -45.02 1.10
N THR A 267 -6.47 -44.95 1.56
CA THR A 267 -5.22 -45.64 1.11
C THR A 267 -4.74 -45.53 -0.35
N VAL A 268 -3.46 -45.18 -0.56
CA VAL A 268 -2.39 -46.02 -1.17
C VAL A 268 -1.01 -45.31 -1.16
N ASP A 269 -0.02 -46.07 -0.67
CA ASP A 269 1.44 -46.15 -0.83
C ASP A 269 2.45 -44.97 -0.89
N HIS A 270 3.49 -45.16 -0.08
CA HIS A 270 4.79 -44.50 -0.06
C HIS A 270 5.72 -45.03 -1.18
N ASN A 271 6.07 -44.23 -2.19
CA ASN A 271 7.37 -44.30 -2.93
C ASN A 271 7.52 -43.25 -4.07
N SER A 272 7.48 -41.93 -3.79
CA SER A 272 7.65 -40.91 -4.85
C SER A 272 8.66 -39.78 -4.59
N ASP A 273 9.36 -39.75 -3.45
CA ASP A 273 10.28 -38.63 -3.11
C ASP A 273 11.58 -38.59 -3.94
N ALA A 274 11.94 -39.68 -4.62
CA ALA A 274 13.15 -39.73 -5.44
C ALA A 274 12.95 -39.24 -6.89
N LEU A 275 11.72 -39.21 -7.40
CA LEU A 275 11.44 -38.77 -8.78
C LEU A 275 11.31 -37.25 -8.88
N VAL A 276 10.64 -36.63 -7.90
CA VAL A 276 10.37 -35.17 -7.85
C VAL A 276 11.67 -34.36 -7.82
N ASN A 277 12.68 -34.85 -7.10
CA ASN A 277 13.96 -34.15 -6.92
C ASN A 277 14.88 -34.18 -8.17
N ARG A 278 14.69 -35.15 -9.08
CA ARG A 278 15.41 -35.18 -10.37
C ARG A 278 14.74 -34.32 -11.44
N GLN A 279 13.41 -34.24 -11.41
CA GLN A 279 12.64 -33.48 -12.39
C GLN A 279 12.82 -31.96 -12.17
N LEU A 280 12.72 -31.49 -10.92
CA LEU A 280 12.98 -30.09 -10.53
C LEU A 280 14.42 -29.62 -10.82
N LYS A 281 15.43 -30.47 -10.62
CA LYS A 281 16.83 -30.12 -10.96
C LYS A 281 17.09 -30.07 -12.46
N SER A 282 16.35 -30.83 -13.26
CA SER A 282 16.45 -30.81 -14.73
C SER A 282 15.76 -29.57 -15.32
N GLU A 283 14.64 -29.14 -14.75
CA GLU A 283 13.91 -27.94 -15.18
C GLU A 283 14.63 -26.65 -14.79
N LEU A 284 15.22 -26.57 -13.58
CA LEU A 284 16.06 -25.41 -13.19
C LEU A 284 17.30 -25.25 -14.09
N ARG A 285 17.97 -26.35 -14.49
CA ARG A 285 19.10 -26.28 -15.42
C ARG A 285 18.68 -25.88 -16.83
N CYS A 286 17.47 -26.21 -17.25
CA CYS A 286 16.93 -25.83 -18.56
C CYS A 286 16.52 -24.34 -18.60
N SER A 287 15.95 -23.81 -17.51
CA SER A 287 15.61 -22.38 -17.39
C SER A 287 16.84 -21.49 -17.30
N VAL A 288 17.88 -21.88 -16.56
CA VAL A 288 19.14 -21.10 -16.48
C VAL A 288 19.91 -21.12 -17.81
N LYS A 289 19.90 -22.24 -18.56
CA LYS A 289 20.51 -22.29 -19.90
C LYS A 289 19.73 -21.50 -20.96
N ARG A 290 18.40 -21.41 -20.86
CA ARG A 290 17.59 -20.55 -21.75
C ARG A 290 17.84 -19.06 -21.49
N MET A 291 18.09 -18.68 -20.24
CA MET A 291 18.37 -17.29 -19.85
C MET A 291 19.78 -16.83 -20.27
N CYS A 292 20.77 -17.73 -20.32
CA CYS A 292 22.12 -17.40 -20.80
C CYS A 292 22.30 -17.49 -22.33
N ALA A 293 21.37 -18.12 -23.05
CA ALA A 293 21.43 -18.23 -24.51
C ALA A 293 20.86 -17.00 -25.25
N SER A 294 20.16 -16.09 -24.56
CA SER A 294 19.48 -14.93 -25.16
C SER A 294 20.29 -13.63 -25.18
N THR A 295 21.58 -13.63 -24.82
CA THR A 295 22.41 -12.40 -24.77
C THR A 295 23.62 -12.39 -25.70
N ASN A 296 23.70 -13.30 -26.67
CA ASN A 296 24.70 -13.19 -27.75
C ASN A 296 24.15 -12.37 -28.93
N ALA A 297 24.33 -11.04 -28.91
CA ALA A 297 24.50 -10.22 -30.10
C ALA A 297 24.96 -8.79 -29.78
N TRP A 298 26.23 -8.52 -30.05
CA TRP A 298 26.81 -7.30 -30.63
C TRP A 298 25.90 -6.07 -30.80
N PHE A 299 26.28 -4.95 -30.18
CA PHE A 299 26.02 -3.62 -30.73
C PHE A 299 27.27 -2.74 -30.57
N THR A 300 28.09 -2.75 -31.61
CA THR A 300 28.85 -1.60 -32.08
C THR A 300 27.89 -0.53 -32.61
N GLU A 301 28.29 0.73 -32.40
CA GLU A 301 27.81 1.97 -33.02
C GLU A 301 26.44 2.54 -32.63
N ILE A 302 26.54 3.78 -32.17
CA ILE A 302 25.51 4.68 -31.66
C ILE A 302 24.72 5.28 -32.82
N SER A 303 23.40 5.48 -32.64
CA SER A 303 22.69 6.71 -33.03
C SER A 303 21.25 6.78 -32.50
N CYS A 304 21.00 7.78 -31.64
CA CYS A 304 19.73 8.53 -31.51
C CYS A 304 18.51 7.89 -30.78
N PRO A 305 17.51 8.68 -30.35
CA PRO A 305 17.07 8.80 -28.96
C PRO A 305 15.77 8.06 -28.68
N LEU A 306 15.80 6.73 -28.67
CA LEU A 306 14.65 5.89 -28.35
C LEU A 306 14.88 4.93 -27.15
N LEU A 307 16.09 4.86 -26.62
CA LEU A 307 16.41 3.98 -25.49
C LEU A 307 15.95 4.51 -24.12
N VAL A 308 15.68 5.82 -24.00
CA VAL A 308 15.17 6.43 -22.75
C VAL A 308 13.70 6.08 -22.50
N LEU A 309 12.92 5.73 -23.53
CA LEU A 309 11.51 5.34 -23.37
C LEU A 309 11.32 3.84 -23.11
N SER A 310 12.25 2.99 -23.52
CA SER A 310 12.12 1.54 -23.35
C SER A 310 12.42 1.08 -21.91
N VAL A 311 13.34 1.76 -21.22
CA VAL A 311 13.66 1.46 -19.81
C VAL A 311 12.58 1.99 -18.86
N MET A 312 11.90 3.10 -19.20
CA MET A 312 10.78 3.63 -18.40
C MET A 312 9.49 2.82 -18.51
N THR A 313 9.36 1.92 -19.50
CA THR A 313 8.13 1.14 -19.69
C THR A 313 8.19 -0.24 -19.03
N LYS A 314 9.38 -0.75 -18.70
CA LYS A 314 9.54 -2.05 -18.00
C LYS A 314 9.74 -1.97 -16.49
N ALA A 315 9.98 -0.77 -15.94
CA ALA A 315 10.12 -0.56 -14.49
C ALA A 315 8.79 -0.24 -13.76
N LYS A 316 7.64 -0.27 -14.45
CA LYS A 316 6.30 -0.10 -13.86
C LYS A 316 5.61 -1.46 -13.55
N GLN A 317 6.34 -2.56 -13.68
CA GLN A 317 5.90 -3.91 -13.30
C GLN A 317 6.70 -4.34 -12.07
N PHE A 318 6.00 -4.88 -11.07
CA PHE A 318 6.49 -5.22 -9.72
C PHE A 318 6.49 -4.08 -8.70
N VAL A 319 5.29 -3.60 -8.46
CA VAL A 319 4.84 -3.08 -7.16
C VAL A 319 3.64 -3.95 -6.81
N ASP A 320 3.81 -4.86 -5.86
CA ASP A 320 2.78 -5.74 -5.32
C ASP A 320 2.94 -5.86 -3.79
N PHE A 321 2.87 -4.73 -3.07
CA PHE A 321 2.01 -4.61 -1.88
C PHE A 321 1.00 -3.50 -2.10
N GLY A 322 -0.01 -3.83 -2.89
CA GLY A 322 -1.28 -3.12 -2.89
C GLY A 322 -1.18 -1.72 -3.47
N TYR A 323 -2.00 -1.46 -4.47
CA TYR A 323 -2.54 -0.12 -4.61
C TYR A 323 -2.97 0.31 -3.20
N GLY A 324 -2.46 1.45 -2.70
CA GLY A 324 -3.02 2.07 -1.49
C GLY A 324 -4.55 2.05 -1.61
N PRO A 325 -5.31 2.04 -0.50
CA PRO A 325 -6.77 1.90 -0.54
C PRO A 325 -7.33 2.68 -1.72
N ILE A 326 -8.15 2.08 -2.60
CA ILE A 326 -8.61 2.70 -3.86
C ILE A 326 -9.01 4.18 -3.65
N ARG A 327 -9.61 4.48 -2.48
CA ARG A 327 -9.91 5.83 -1.98
C ARG A 327 -8.76 6.86 -1.93
N ALA A 328 -7.51 6.47 -1.65
CA ALA A 328 -6.37 7.36 -1.42
C ALA A 328 -5.72 7.87 -2.72
N THR A 329 -5.82 7.12 -3.81
CA THR A 329 -5.26 7.50 -5.12
C THR A 329 -6.34 7.87 -6.14
N SER A 330 -7.58 7.41 -5.95
CA SER A 330 -8.71 7.73 -6.83
C SER A 330 -9.12 9.19 -6.75
N LYS A 331 -9.13 9.85 -7.90
CA LYS A 331 -9.59 11.24 -8.03
C LYS A 331 -11.08 11.31 -8.40
N LYS A 332 -11.57 10.32 -9.15
CA LYS A 332 -12.97 10.22 -9.54
C LYS A 332 -13.47 8.77 -9.68
N ILE A 333 -14.77 8.63 -9.47
CA ILE A 333 -15.53 7.41 -9.72
C ILE A 333 -16.44 7.67 -10.93
N ILE A 334 -16.19 6.96 -12.01
CA ILE A 334 -17.01 6.97 -13.22
C ILE A 334 -17.90 5.73 -13.19
N ALA A 335 -19.18 5.89 -13.47
CA ALA A 335 -20.14 4.81 -13.41
C ALA A 335 -20.96 4.71 -14.70
N ILE A 336 -21.20 3.47 -15.14
CA ILE A 336 -21.94 3.16 -16.37
C ILE A 336 -23.32 2.62 -16.03
N GLY A 337 -24.36 3.36 -16.38
CA GLY A 337 -25.74 2.91 -16.23
C GLY A 337 -26.18 1.97 -17.35
N LYS A 338 -26.96 0.94 -16.98
CA LYS A 338 -27.66 0.03 -17.92
C LYS A 338 -26.73 -0.74 -18.87
N ASN A 339 -25.63 -1.29 -18.36
CA ASN A 339 -24.69 -2.06 -19.17
C ASN A 339 -25.01 -3.56 -19.30
N TYR A 340 -26.15 -4.01 -18.76
CA TYR A 340 -26.62 -5.39 -18.85
C TYR A 340 -28.03 -5.39 -19.44
N GLU A 341 -28.28 -6.22 -20.44
CA GLU A 341 -29.58 -6.32 -21.11
C GLU A 341 -30.72 -6.66 -20.14
N ALA A 342 -30.50 -7.65 -19.26
CA ALA A 342 -31.49 -8.08 -18.29
C ALA A 342 -31.89 -6.94 -17.32
N HIS A 343 -30.90 -6.23 -16.78
CA HIS A 343 -31.13 -5.07 -15.93
C HIS A 343 -31.80 -3.90 -16.69
N ALA A 344 -31.45 -3.67 -17.96
CA ALA A 344 -32.12 -2.65 -18.77
C ALA A 344 -33.63 -2.94 -18.91
N ARG A 345 -34.01 -4.21 -19.10
CA ARG A 345 -35.41 -4.67 -19.15
C ARG A 345 -36.12 -4.59 -17.81
N GLU A 346 -35.45 -4.97 -16.72
CA GLU A 346 -35.94 -4.81 -15.34
C GLU A 346 -36.33 -3.34 -15.07
N MET A 347 -35.53 -2.40 -15.57
CA MET A 347 -35.77 -0.96 -15.45
C MET A 347 -36.73 -0.39 -16.51
N GLY A 348 -37.44 -1.25 -17.25
CA GLY A 348 -38.49 -0.88 -18.20
C GLY A 348 -38.00 -0.41 -19.59
N ALA A 349 -36.73 -0.63 -19.94
CA ALA A 349 -36.22 -0.36 -21.28
C ALA A 349 -36.29 -1.60 -22.18
N THR A 350 -36.44 -1.43 -23.49
CA THR A 350 -36.49 -2.55 -24.43
C THR A 350 -35.11 -3.22 -24.63
N SER A 351 -34.05 -2.44 -24.55
CA SER A 351 -32.66 -2.89 -24.67
C SER A 351 -31.74 -1.98 -23.86
N ALA A 352 -30.49 -2.42 -23.68
CA ALA A 352 -29.46 -1.51 -23.20
C ALA A 352 -29.26 -0.32 -24.19
N PRO A 353 -28.86 0.86 -23.70
CA PRO A 353 -28.54 2.00 -24.55
C PRO A 353 -27.39 1.68 -25.53
N LYS A 354 -27.51 2.18 -26.77
CA LYS A 354 -26.44 2.05 -27.77
C LYS A 354 -25.16 2.78 -27.35
N ASP A 355 -25.30 3.93 -26.71
CA ASP A 355 -24.20 4.69 -26.13
C ASP A 355 -24.25 4.57 -24.60
N PRO A 356 -23.10 4.33 -23.92
CA PRO A 356 -23.06 4.24 -22.47
C PRO A 356 -23.63 5.48 -21.77
N VAL A 357 -24.43 5.28 -20.72
CA VAL A 357 -24.92 6.36 -19.86
C VAL A 357 -23.92 6.58 -18.72
N LEU A 358 -23.26 7.74 -18.69
CA LEU A 358 -22.25 8.05 -17.69
C LEU A 358 -22.81 8.91 -16.56
N PHE A 359 -22.37 8.65 -15.34
CA PHE A 359 -22.46 9.58 -14.22
C PHE A 359 -21.23 9.47 -13.33
N LEU A 360 -21.06 10.43 -12.44
CA LEU A 360 -19.94 10.48 -11.50
C LEU A 360 -20.44 10.26 -10.07
N LYS A 361 -19.62 9.60 -9.27
CA LYS A 361 -19.79 9.54 -7.81
C LYS A 361 -18.60 10.26 -7.13
N PRO A 362 -18.82 11.05 -6.07
CA PRO A 362 -17.73 11.65 -5.31
C PRO A 362 -16.87 10.59 -4.62
N THR A 363 -15.57 10.81 -4.49
CA THR A 363 -14.67 9.87 -3.77
C THR A 363 -14.97 9.78 -2.28
N THR A 364 -15.69 10.74 -1.70
CA THR A 364 -16.21 10.66 -0.32
C THR A 364 -17.32 9.61 -0.16
N SER A 365 -17.90 9.11 -1.25
CA SER A 365 -18.89 8.04 -1.21
C SER A 365 -18.28 6.66 -0.91
N TYR A 366 -16.95 6.50 -0.99
CA TYR A 366 -16.31 5.22 -0.69
C TYR A 366 -16.52 4.78 0.76
N VAL A 367 -16.89 3.51 0.94
CA VAL A 367 -16.80 2.81 2.23
C VAL A 367 -16.12 1.46 2.01
N ARG A 368 -15.09 1.15 2.81
CA ARG A 368 -14.31 -0.09 2.68
C ARG A 368 -15.02 -1.24 3.39
N ASN A 369 -14.69 -2.46 3.00
CA ASN A 369 -15.18 -3.69 3.62
C ASN A 369 -15.17 -3.60 5.15
N GLY A 370 -16.29 -3.97 5.79
CA GLY A 370 -16.50 -3.85 7.24
C GLY A 370 -17.00 -2.49 7.72
N GLY A 371 -16.96 -1.44 6.88
CA GLY A 371 -17.61 -0.17 7.16
C GLY A 371 -19.12 -0.20 6.93
N SER A 372 -19.84 0.80 7.46
CA SER A 372 -21.30 0.86 7.38
C SER A 372 -21.79 1.77 6.26
N VAL A 373 -22.84 1.33 5.56
CA VAL A 373 -23.63 2.18 4.65
C VAL A 373 -24.57 3.02 5.49
N LEU A 374 -24.43 4.34 5.40
CA LEU A 374 -25.17 5.30 6.22
C LEU A 374 -26.31 5.92 5.42
N LEU A 375 -27.55 5.54 5.74
CA LEU A 375 -28.74 6.05 5.09
C LEU A 375 -29.24 7.33 5.78
N PRO A 376 -29.33 8.46 5.09
CA PRO A 376 -29.90 9.68 5.66
C PRO A 376 -31.35 9.46 6.13
N PRO A 377 -31.76 10.00 7.28
CA PRO A 377 -33.16 9.98 7.71
C PRO A 377 -34.08 10.55 6.65
N GLY A 378 -35.13 9.82 6.29
CA GLY A 378 -36.13 10.24 5.29
C GLY A 378 -35.66 10.16 3.83
N ILE A 379 -34.55 9.47 3.54
CA ILE A 379 -34.02 9.35 2.17
C ILE A 379 -34.96 8.62 1.20
N GLY A 380 -35.90 7.83 1.72
CA GLY A 380 -36.79 7.00 0.93
C GLY A 380 -36.17 5.64 0.60
N GLU A 381 -36.57 5.05 -0.52
CA GLU A 381 -36.10 3.73 -0.93
C GLU A 381 -34.68 3.79 -1.52
N VAL A 382 -33.77 2.98 -0.98
CA VAL A 382 -32.37 2.86 -1.43
C VAL A 382 -32.11 1.45 -1.93
N HIS A 383 -31.50 1.32 -3.11
CA HIS A 383 -31.23 0.05 -3.77
C HIS A 383 -29.75 -0.31 -3.78
N HIS A 384 -29.46 -1.61 -3.79
CA HIS A 384 -28.13 -2.16 -4.06
C HIS A 384 -27.94 -2.44 -5.56
N GLU A 385 -26.76 -2.17 -6.09
CA GLU A 385 -26.39 -2.46 -7.49
C GLU A 385 -24.96 -3.01 -7.48
N VAL A 386 -24.76 -4.34 -7.44
CA VAL A 386 -23.41 -4.94 -7.43
C VAL A 386 -22.74 -4.79 -8.80
N GLU A 387 -21.49 -4.34 -8.84
CA GLU A 387 -20.76 -4.04 -10.08
C GLU A 387 -19.29 -4.47 -10.00
N LEU A 388 -18.70 -4.76 -11.16
CA LEU A 388 -17.24 -4.82 -11.31
C LEU A 388 -16.70 -3.39 -11.41
N GLY A 389 -15.75 -3.05 -10.54
CA GLY A 389 -14.94 -1.86 -10.62
C GLY A 389 -13.63 -2.14 -11.33
N VAL A 390 -13.27 -1.31 -12.31
CA VAL A 390 -11.99 -1.34 -13.02
C VAL A 390 -11.14 -0.18 -12.52
N VAL A 391 -9.97 -0.48 -11.96
CA VAL A 391 -9.04 0.53 -11.46
C VAL A 391 -8.05 0.90 -12.56
N ILE A 392 -7.88 2.19 -12.81
CA ILE A 392 -6.94 2.70 -13.81
C ILE A 392 -5.54 2.79 -13.21
N GLY A 393 -4.57 2.08 -13.78
CA GLY A 393 -3.15 2.09 -13.35
C GLY A 393 -2.24 2.97 -14.21
N LYS A 394 -2.72 3.36 -15.39
CA LYS A 394 -2.05 4.31 -16.27
C LYS A 394 -3.09 5.27 -16.80
N GLY A 395 -2.94 6.56 -16.51
CA GLY A 395 -3.82 7.58 -17.07
C GLY A 395 -3.74 7.68 -18.59
N GLY A 396 -4.70 8.38 -19.19
CA GLY A 396 -4.73 8.61 -20.63
C GLY A 396 -5.97 9.36 -21.09
N LYS A 397 -5.87 9.95 -22.26
CA LYS A 397 -6.96 10.61 -22.99
C LYS A 397 -7.00 10.04 -24.39
N ASP A 398 -8.19 9.92 -24.98
CA ASP A 398 -8.39 9.42 -26.35
C ASP A 398 -7.74 8.04 -26.58
N ILE A 399 -7.83 7.16 -25.56
CA ILE A 399 -7.21 5.84 -25.55
C ILE A 399 -7.87 4.97 -26.63
N ALA A 400 -7.06 4.33 -27.47
CA ALA A 400 -7.55 3.36 -28.44
C ALA A 400 -8.07 2.11 -27.72
N GLU A 401 -9.19 1.54 -28.19
CA GLU A 401 -9.80 0.36 -27.57
C GLU A 401 -8.84 -0.83 -27.44
N SER A 402 -7.97 -1.04 -28.44
CA SER A 402 -6.94 -2.08 -28.44
C SER A 402 -5.87 -1.88 -27.37
N ALA A 403 -5.68 -0.65 -26.88
CA ALA A 403 -4.71 -0.31 -25.84
C ALA A 403 -5.36 -0.22 -24.44
N SER A 404 -6.69 -0.24 -24.34
CA SER A 404 -7.41 0.00 -23.08
C SER A 404 -6.97 -0.90 -21.94
N MET A 405 -6.71 -2.18 -22.21
CA MET A 405 -6.32 -3.12 -21.14
C MET A 405 -4.94 -2.82 -20.55
N ASP A 406 -4.05 -2.12 -21.26
CA ASP A 406 -2.74 -1.70 -20.74
C ASP A 406 -2.87 -0.58 -19.70
N HIS A 407 -4.04 0.07 -19.65
CA HIS A 407 -4.36 1.11 -18.67
C HIS A 407 -4.97 0.57 -17.39
N VAL A 408 -5.31 -0.72 -17.34
CA VAL A 408 -5.96 -1.36 -16.19
C VAL A 408 -4.92 -1.84 -15.17
N ALA A 409 -5.04 -1.34 -13.94
CA ALA A 409 -4.30 -1.79 -12.76
C ALA A 409 -4.79 -3.16 -12.27
N GLY A 410 -6.10 -3.30 -12.20
CA GLY A 410 -6.80 -4.39 -11.56
C GLY A 410 -8.26 -4.02 -11.34
N TYR A 411 -8.88 -4.69 -10.38
CA TYR A 411 -10.33 -4.70 -10.20
C TYR A 411 -10.72 -4.54 -8.74
N ALA A 412 -12.00 -4.28 -8.51
CA ALA A 412 -12.63 -4.37 -7.20
C ALA A 412 -14.11 -4.74 -7.39
N LEU A 413 -14.72 -5.32 -6.37
CA LEU A 413 -16.18 -5.36 -6.28
C LEU A 413 -16.65 -4.01 -5.75
N ALA A 414 -17.63 -3.39 -6.41
CA ALA A 414 -18.28 -2.18 -5.93
C ALA A 414 -19.80 -2.40 -5.82
N ILE A 415 -20.44 -1.63 -4.96
CA ILE A 415 -21.90 -1.55 -4.89
C ILE A 415 -22.30 -0.11 -5.20
N ASP A 416 -23.04 0.11 -6.28
CA ASP A 416 -23.57 1.41 -6.64
C ASP A 416 -24.90 1.69 -5.91
N MET A 417 -24.77 2.04 -4.62
CA MET A 417 -25.95 2.38 -3.81
C MET A 417 -26.71 3.53 -4.45
N THR A 418 -28.04 3.37 -4.53
CA THR A 418 -28.89 4.31 -5.27
C THR A 418 -30.14 4.69 -4.49
N ALA A 419 -30.30 5.96 -4.16
CA ALA A 419 -31.56 6.47 -3.62
C ALA A 419 -32.59 6.55 -4.75
N ARG A 420 -33.41 5.51 -4.89
CA ARG A 420 -34.25 5.27 -6.06
C ARG A 420 -35.31 6.35 -6.23
N ASP A 421 -35.91 6.79 -5.13
CA ASP A 421 -36.91 7.87 -5.13
C ASP A 421 -36.31 9.19 -5.63
N LEU A 422 -35.10 9.53 -5.19
CA LEU A 422 -34.39 10.72 -5.65
C LEU A 422 -34.00 10.60 -7.11
N GLN A 423 -33.57 9.41 -7.56
CA GLN A 423 -33.23 9.17 -8.97
C GLN A 423 -34.46 9.33 -9.86
N ALA A 424 -35.62 8.81 -9.46
CA ALA A 424 -36.87 8.92 -10.21
C ALA A 424 -37.32 10.39 -10.32
N LYS A 425 -37.26 11.14 -9.22
CA LYS A 425 -37.53 12.59 -9.20
C LYS A 425 -36.59 13.37 -10.12
N ALA A 426 -35.29 13.08 -10.06
CA ALA A 426 -34.29 13.71 -10.92
C ALA A 426 -34.53 13.40 -12.41
N LYS A 427 -34.78 12.14 -12.77
CA LYS A 427 -35.11 11.72 -14.14
C LYS A 427 -36.35 12.45 -14.68
N LYS A 428 -37.43 12.50 -13.89
CA LYS A 428 -38.68 13.19 -14.29
C LYS A 428 -38.49 14.69 -14.50
N ALA A 429 -37.61 15.31 -13.72
CA ALA A 429 -37.31 16.75 -13.80
C ALA A 429 -36.15 17.10 -14.75
N GLY A 430 -35.49 16.11 -15.37
CA GLY A 430 -34.30 16.34 -16.20
C GLY A 430 -33.08 16.85 -15.40
N LEU A 431 -32.99 16.53 -14.11
CA LEU A 431 -31.93 16.99 -13.21
C LEU A 431 -30.76 15.99 -13.10
N PRO A 432 -29.55 16.45 -12.71
CA PRO A 432 -28.41 15.57 -12.46
C PRO A 432 -28.69 14.50 -11.39
N TRP A 433 -28.06 13.34 -11.53
CA TRP A 433 -28.25 12.20 -10.61
C TRP A 433 -27.35 12.26 -9.36
N THR A 434 -26.54 13.29 -9.20
CA THR A 434 -25.55 13.43 -8.12
C THR A 434 -26.17 13.22 -6.74
N HIS A 435 -27.36 13.74 -6.46
CA HIS A 435 -28.02 13.57 -5.17
C HIS A 435 -28.47 12.12 -4.92
N ALA A 436 -28.82 11.37 -5.96
CA ALA A 436 -29.28 10.00 -5.85
C ALA A 436 -28.15 8.96 -5.80
N LYS A 437 -27.02 9.27 -6.44
CA LYS A 437 -25.88 8.35 -6.61
C LYS A 437 -24.66 8.74 -5.77
N GLY A 438 -24.53 9.99 -5.32
CA GLY A 438 -23.29 10.55 -4.80
C GLY A 438 -23.26 10.84 -3.29
N LEU A 439 -24.16 10.26 -2.50
CA LEU A 439 -24.16 10.43 -1.04
C LEU A 439 -22.92 9.77 -0.42
N ASP A 440 -22.52 10.24 0.77
CA ASP A 440 -21.45 9.59 1.54
C ASP A 440 -21.79 8.10 1.76
N THR A 441 -20.79 7.21 1.74
CA THR A 441 -20.95 5.74 1.86
C THR A 441 -21.72 5.03 0.73
N PHE A 442 -22.13 5.72 -0.34
CA PHE A 442 -22.87 5.11 -1.46
C PHE A 442 -21.99 4.37 -2.49
N THR A 443 -20.70 4.23 -2.24
CA THR A 443 -19.80 3.31 -2.97
C THR A 443 -19.12 2.33 -2.00
N PRO A 444 -19.85 1.36 -1.43
CA PRO A 444 -19.20 0.21 -0.81
C PRO A 444 -18.27 -0.49 -1.79
N ILE A 445 -17.05 -0.77 -1.36
CA ILE A 445 -16.01 -1.31 -2.24
C ILE A 445 -15.14 -2.32 -1.51
N SER A 446 -14.75 -3.38 -2.24
CA SER A 446 -13.80 -4.39 -1.77
C SER A 446 -12.37 -3.84 -1.68
N ASP A 447 -11.48 -4.69 -1.19
CA ASP A 447 -10.06 -4.47 -1.43
C ASP A 447 -9.72 -4.64 -2.92
N PHE A 448 -8.58 -4.06 -3.30
CA PHE A 448 -8.07 -4.11 -4.65
C PHE A 448 -7.67 -5.55 -5.05
N ILE A 449 -8.03 -5.95 -6.26
CA ILE A 449 -7.71 -7.23 -6.87
C ILE A 449 -6.73 -6.98 -8.02
N PRO A 450 -5.46 -7.42 -7.93
CA PRO A 450 -4.50 -7.25 -9.01
C PRO A 450 -4.99 -7.81 -10.34
N LYS A 451 -4.68 -7.13 -11.46
CA LYS A 451 -5.02 -7.65 -12.80
C LYS A 451 -4.45 -9.05 -13.05
N SER A 452 -3.29 -9.37 -12.47
CA SER A 452 -2.60 -10.66 -12.59
C SER A 452 -3.37 -11.84 -12.00
N VAL A 453 -4.23 -11.62 -10.99
CA VAL A 453 -5.01 -12.69 -10.35
C VAL A 453 -6.37 -12.92 -11.03
N VAL A 454 -6.74 -12.11 -12.02
CA VAL A 454 -8.00 -12.20 -12.77
C VAL A 454 -7.71 -12.69 -14.19
N PRO A 455 -7.96 -13.97 -14.51
CA PRO A 455 -7.67 -14.53 -15.83
C PRO A 455 -8.47 -13.85 -16.95
N SER A 456 -9.75 -13.58 -16.69
CA SER A 456 -10.64 -12.87 -17.60
C SER A 456 -11.60 -11.99 -16.81
N PRO A 457 -11.60 -10.66 -17.00
CA PRO A 457 -12.55 -9.78 -16.34
C PRO A 457 -13.95 -9.83 -16.97
N HIS A 458 -14.11 -10.50 -18.11
CA HIS A 458 -15.38 -10.75 -18.81
C HIS A 458 -15.92 -12.16 -18.56
N ASP A 459 -15.45 -12.84 -17.51
CA ASP A 459 -15.99 -14.12 -17.06
C ASP A 459 -15.88 -14.23 -15.53
N LEU A 460 -16.46 -13.25 -14.83
CA LEU A 460 -16.50 -13.18 -13.38
C LEU A 460 -17.93 -13.26 -12.89
N ASN A 461 -18.19 -14.13 -11.93
CA ASN A 461 -19.50 -14.23 -11.28
C ASN A 461 -19.58 -13.27 -10.09
N LEU A 462 -20.43 -12.25 -10.22
CA LEU A 462 -20.74 -11.27 -9.20
C LEU A 462 -22.02 -11.68 -8.46
N TRP A 463 -22.01 -11.63 -7.14
CA TRP A 463 -23.20 -11.95 -6.34
C TRP A 463 -23.39 -10.97 -5.19
N LEU A 464 -24.64 -10.80 -4.75
CA LEU A 464 -25.00 -9.97 -3.60
C LEU A 464 -26.20 -10.56 -2.87
N LYS A 465 -26.14 -10.54 -1.54
CA LYS A 465 -27.18 -10.91 -0.60
C LYS A 465 -27.54 -9.73 0.31
N VAL A 466 -28.81 -9.69 0.70
CA VAL A 466 -29.34 -8.82 1.77
C VAL A 466 -29.85 -9.75 2.87
N ASP A 467 -29.26 -9.69 4.07
CA ASP A 467 -29.60 -10.58 5.19
C ASP A 467 -29.62 -12.06 4.79
N ASP A 468 -28.52 -12.50 4.16
CA ASP A 468 -28.28 -13.86 3.64
C ASP A 468 -29.19 -14.30 2.47
N GLU A 469 -30.21 -13.53 2.10
CA GLU A 469 -31.03 -13.78 0.91
C GLU A 469 -30.33 -13.28 -0.35
N LEU A 470 -30.05 -14.18 -1.30
CA LEU A 470 -29.46 -13.85 -2.59
C LEU A 470 -30.41 -12.94 -3.39
N ARG A 471 -29.91 -11.77 -3.79
CA ARG A 471 -30.64 -10.77 -4.58
C ARG A 471 -30.09 -10.62 -5.99
N GLN A 472 -28.77 -10.58 -6.14
CA GLN A 472 -28.12 -10.50 -7.45
C GLN A 472 -27.14 -11.65 -7.62
N ASN A 473 -27.08 -12.19 -8.83
CA ASN A 473 -26.11 -13.17 -9.28
C ASN A 473 -25.98 -13.06 -10.80
N GLY A 474 -24.85 -12.58 -11.30
CA GLY A 474 -24.65 -12.32 -12.73
C GLY A 474 -23.20 -12.45 -13.15
N ASN A 475 -22.96 -12.66 -14.45
CA ASN A 475 -21.62 -12.84 -15.01
C ASN A 475 -21.19 -11.61 -15.81
N THR A 476 -19.94 -11.17 -15.66
CA THR A 476 -19.41 -9.99 -16.36
C THR A 476 -19.28 -10.19 -17.88
N GLY A 477 -19.42 -11.41 -18.39
CA GLY A 477 -19.54 -11.71 -19.82
C GLY A 477 -20.85 -11.25 -20.44
N ASP A 478 -21.86 -10.91 -19.63
CA ASP A 478 -23.15 -10.39 -20.08
C ASP A 478 -23.14 -8.85 -20.29
N MET A 479 -21.99 -8.19 -20.11
CA MET A 479 -21.84 -6.77 -20.40
C MET A 479 -22.10 -6.47 -21.88
N VAL A 480 -22.97 -5.50 -22.15
CA VAL A 480 -23.23 -5.02 -23.51
C VAL A 480 -22.03 -4.24 -24.05
N HIS A 481 -21.48 -3.36 -23.22
CA HIS A 481 -20.28 -2.58 -23.50
C HIS A 481 -19.13 -3.12 -22.66
N ASN A 482 -18.19 -3.80 -23.31
CA ASN A 482 -17.05 -4.41 -22.65
C ASN A 482 -16.03 -3.37 -22.15
N ILE A 483 -15.26 -3.74 -21.12
CA ILE A 483 -14.22 -2.91 -20.49
C ILE A 483 -13.32 -2.14 -21.49
N PRO A 484 -12.75 -2.76 -22.55
CA PRO A 484 -11.90 -2.02 -23.49
C PRO A 484 -12.63 -0.86 -24.18
N PHE A 485 -13.86 -1.10 -24.61
CA PHE A 485 -14.72 -0.09 -25.23
C PHE A 485 -15.07 1.00 -24.23
N LEU A 486 -15.46 0.65 -23.00
CA LEU A 486 -15.80 1.62 -21.96
C LEU A 486 -14.62 2.55 -21.64
N ILE A 487 -13.41 2.01 -21.48
CA ILE A 487 -12.20 2.83 -21.25
C ILE A 487 -11.95 3.77 -22.42
N SER A 488 -12.02 3.27 -23.66
CA SER A 488 -11.84 4.10 -24.86
C SER A 488 -12.88 5.21 -24.93
N TYR A 489 -14.15 4.86 -24.74
CA TYR A 489 -15.28 5.78 -24.79
C TYR A 489 -15.17 6.88 -23.72
N VAL A 490 -14.96 6.50 -22.46
CA VAL A 490 -14.82 7.45 -21.34
C VAL A 490 -13.61 8.37 -21.58
N SER A 491 -12.48 7.83 -22.04
CA SER A 491 -11.24 8.60 -22.24
C SER A 491 -11.34 9.68 -23.32
N ARG A 492 -12.31 9.57 -24.25
CA ARG A 492 -12.61 10.61 -25.26
C ARG A 492 -13.45 11.76 -24.69
N ILE A 493 -14.20 11.50 -23.62
CA ILE A 493 -15.03 12.49 -22.92
C ILE A 493 -14.21 13.21 -21.85
N MET A 494 -13.45 12.45 -21.06
CA MET A 494 -12.63 12.97 -19.96
C MET A 494 -11.35 12.16 -19.79
N THR A 495 -10.25 12.83 -19.40
CA THR A 495 -8.98 12.17 -19.12
C THR A 495 -9.14 11.19 -17.94
N LEU A 496 -8.74 9.94 -18.16
CA LEU A 496 -8.59 8.94 -17.10
C LEU A 496 -7.26 9.17 -16.39
N GLU A 497 -7.27 9.16 -15.07
CA GLU A 497 -6.10 9.34 -14.22
C GLU A 497 -5.79 8.04 -13.48
N GLU A 498 -4.52 7.87 -13.09
CA GLU A 498 -4.12 6.76 -12.25
C GLU A 498 -4.88 6.80 -10.90
N GLY A 499 -5.43 5.66 -10.50
CA GLY A 499 -6.29 5.51 -9.33
C GLY A 499 -7.80 5.67 -9.62
N ASP A 500 -8.20 6.20 -10.77
CA ASP A 500 -9.63 6.32 -11.07
C ASP A 500 -10.34 4.97 -11.09
N LEU A 501 -11.60 4.98 -10.65
CA LEU A 501 -12.46 3.79 -10.65
C LEU A 501 -13.53 3.94 -11.72
N LEU A 502 -13.65 2.94 -12.58
CA LEU A 502 -14.74 2.77 -13.54
C LEU A 502 -15.62 1.60 -13.09
N ILE A 503 -16.83 1.87 -12.58
CA ILE A 503 -17.81 0.82 -12.28
C ILE A 503 -18.70 0.58 -13.51
N THR A 504 -18.82 -0.69 -13.89
CA THR A 504 -19.19 -1.10 -15.25
C THR A 504 -20.68 -1.36 -15.46
N GLY A 505 -21.53 -1.08 -14.48
CA GLY A 505 -22.95 -1.43 -14.48
C GLY A 505 -23.24 -2.72 -13.72
N THR A 506 -24.51 -2.90 -13.39
CA THR A 506 -25.02 -3.99 -12.54
C THR A 506 -25.88 -5.00 -13.33
N PRO A 507 -25.84 -6.31 -12.97
CA PRO A 507 -26.81 -7.29 -13.48
C PRO A 507 -28.21 -7.08 -12.87
N GLU A 508 -29.19 -7.89 -13.29
CA GLU A 508 -30.55 -7.83 -12.75
C GLU A 508 -30.64 -8.23 -11.26
N GLY A 509 -31.82 -8.02 -10.66
CA GLY A 509 -32.07 -8.34 -9.26
C GLY A 509 -31.82 -7.17 -8.31
N VAL A 510 -31.85 -5.94 -8.83
CA VAL A 510 -31.66 -4.72 -8.04
C VAL A 510 -32.86 -4.54 -7.11
N GLY A 511 -32.59 -4.30 -5.82
CA GLY A 511 -33.65 -4.30 -4.81
C GLY A 511 -33.37 -3.41 -3.60
N PRO A 512 -34.39 -3.20 -2.75
CA PRO A 512 -34.31 -2.32 -1.60
C PRO A 512 -33.37 -2.85 -0.51
N VAL A 513 -32.76 -1.92 0.22
CA VAL A 513 -31.85 -2.19 1.34
C VAL A 513 -32.41 -1.56 2.61
N PRO A 514 -33.05 -2.35 3.50
CA PRO A 514 -33.59 -1.84 4.75
C PRO A 514 -32.51 -1.35 5.71
N VAL A 515 -32.81 -0.33 6.50
CA VAL A 515 -31.97 0.03 7.66
C VAL A 515 -31.91 -1.16 8.63
N GLY A 516 -30.72 -1.45 9.14
CA GLY A 516 -30.46 -2.59 10.04
C GLY A 516 -30.09 -3.88 9.31
N SER A 517 -30.25 -3.94 8.00
CA SER A 517 -29.82 -5.09 7.19
C SER A 517 -28.30 -5.14 7.03
N VAL A 518 -27.81 -6.29 6.56
CA VAL A 518 -26.41 -6.49 6.19
C VAL A 518 -26.32 -6.88 4.72
N LEU A 519 -25.54 -6.11 3.97
CA LEU A 519 -25.14 -6.46 2.62
C LEU A 519 -23.93 -7.39 2.69
N THR A 520 -24.00 -8.55 2.03
CA THR A 520 -22.82 -9.36 1.72
C THR A 520 -22.75 -9.55 0.22
N ALA A 521 -21.55 -9.40 -0.36
CA ALA A 521 -21.38 -9.50 -1.80
C ALA A 521 -19.99 -10.05 -2.12
N GLY A 522 -19.78 -10.49 -3.35
CA GLY A 522 -18.48 -11.04 -3.74
C GLY A 522 -18.30 -11.27 -5.23
N ILE A 523 -17.06 -11.56 -5.57
CA ILE A 523 -16.67 -12.16 -6.85
C ILE A 523 -16.24 -13.59 -6.56
N THR A 524 -16.96 -14.57 -7.10
CA THR A 524 -16.77 -15.98 -6.77
C THR A 524 -15.31 -16.41 -6.93
N GLY A 525 -14.72 -16.94 -5.86
CA GLY A 525 -13.34 -17.43 -5.84
C GLY A 525 -12.26 -16.36 -5.72
N LEU A 526 -12.63 -15.06 -5.64
CA LEU A 526 -11.67 -13.96 -5.55
C LEU A 526 -11.83 -13.13 -4.27
N ILE A 527 -13.04 -12.64 -3.96
CA ILE A 527 -13.23 -11.74 -2.81
C ILE A 527 -14.67 -11.75 -2.31
N ASP A 528 -14.83 -11.61 -0.98
CA ASP A 528 -16.09 -11.43 -0.29
C ASP A 528 -16.04 -10.16 0.57
N VAL A 529 -17.17 -9.46 0.66
CA VAL A 529 -17.32 -8.22 1.42
C VAL A 529 -18.60 -8.18 2.24
N ARG A 530 -18.59 -7.39 3.31
CA ARG A 530 -19.71 -7.23 4.24
C ARG A 530 -19.87 -5.76 4.64
N PHE A 531 -21.10 -5.25 4.56
CA PHE A 531 -21.45 -3.87 4.92
C PHE A 531 -22.75 -3.84 5.73
N PRO A 532 -22.70 -3.49 7.03
CA PRO A 532 -23.90 -3.15 7.80
C PRO A 532 -24.58 -1.90 7.23
N VAL A 533 -25.90 -1.85 7.31
CA VAL A 533 -26.70 -0.69 6.85
C VAL A 533 -27.28 -0.01 8.06
N GLU A 534 -26.93 1.25 8.26
CA GLU A 534 -27.27 2.02 9.47
C GLU A 534 -27.92 3.36 9.12
N THR A 535 -28.68 3.91 10.06
CA THR A 535 -29.18 5.28 9.93
C THR A 535 -28.05 6.27 10.16
N ARG A 536 -27.87 7.23 9.24
CA ARG A 536 -26.94 8.35 9.43
C ARG A 536 -27.42 9.22 10.60
N VAL A 537 -26.56 9.41 11.60
CA VAL A 537 -26.80 10.38 12.68
C VAL A 537 -26.17 11.72 12.29
N TYR A 538 -26.98 12.77 12.20
CA TYR A 538 -26.46 14.12 12.00
C TYR A 538 -25.73 14.58 13.27
N LYS A 539 -24.51 15.10 13.12
CA LYS A 539 -23.84 15.78 14.24
C LYS A 539 -24.61 17.07 14.51
N ALA A 540 -25.09 17.20 15.75
CA ALA A 540 -25.78 18.38 16.24
C ALA A 540 -24.84 19.58 16.38
#